data_AF-A0A2S4RTX4-F1
#
_entry.id   AF-A0A2S4RTX4-F1
#
_cell.length_a   1.000
_cell.length_b   1.000
_cell.length_c   1.000
_cell.angle_alpha   90.00
_cell.angle_beta   90.00
_cell.angle_gamma   90.00
#
_symmetry.space_group_name_H-M   'P 1'
#
loop_
_entity.id
_entity.type
_entity.pdbx_description
1 polymer ?
#
loop_
_entity_poly.entity_id
_entity_poly.type
_entity_poly.pdbx_seq_one_letter_code
_entity_poly.pdbx_strand_id
1 'polypeptide(L)'
;MFMPHIILTKDVFFNNALSVILQQVPASRKVCVIDIESFRSLGSIFRLLKRNKLIEKHRLIFIGGKDVSSRVLEPIVTIYRKSCFMEFRKQLTDGRTHSPEYALNHIARYRSLSILSVQEKKTLFALLDTDDTWAAARKIYLSPKTVYSYTSRIGQKLNLSSILQVRQFIFSEFVLDAETGEGVTVTH
;
A
#
# COMPACT_ATOMS: atom_id res chain seq x y z
N MET A 1 -29.44 -6.58 -11.33
CA MET A 1 -28.90 -5.85 -10.16
C MET A 1 -27.61 -5.16 -10.58
N PHE A 2 -27.63 -3.82 -10.72
CA PHE A 2 -26.43 -3.03 -10.98
C PHE A 2 -25.56 -3.04 -9.73
N MET A 3 -24.32 -3.51 -9.84
CA MET A 3 -23.36 -3.39 -8.74
C MET A 3 -22.58 -2.09 -8.94
N PRO A 4 -22.62 -1.15 -7.99
CA PRO A 4 -21.98 0.14 -8.13
C PRO A 4 -20.46 0.02 -8.06
N HIS A 5 -19.76 0.98 -8.64
CA HIS A 5 -18.33 1.15 -8.41
C HIS A 5 -18.03 1.34 -6.92
N ILE A 6 -16.83 0.96 -6.51
CA ILE A 6 -16.38 1.09 -5.12
C ILE A 6 -15.25 2.10 -5.05
N ILE A 7 -15.27 2.99 -4.07
CA ILE A 7 -14.18 3.93 -3.79
C ILE A 7 -13.70 3.69 -2.36
N LEU A 8 -12.42 3.36 -2.20
CA LEU A 8 -11.76 3.13 -0.94
C LEU A 8 -10.77 4.29 -0.69
N THR A 9 -11.27 5.36 -0.07
CA THR A 9 -10.52 6.55 0.31
C THR A 9 -11.10 7.12 1.61
N LYS A 10 -10.27 7.80 2.41
CA LYS A 10 -10.66 8.60 3.56
C LYS A 10 -10.72 10.09 3.23
N ASP A 11 -10.35 10.47 2.01
CA ASP A 11 -10.41 11.84 1.53
C ASP A 11 -11.80 12.13 0.96
N VAL A 12 -12.59 12.92 1.68
CA VAL A 12 -13.99 13.22 1.35
C VAL A 12 -14.09 13.99 0.03
N PHE A 13 -13.20 14.94 -0.21
CA PHE A 13 -13.22 15.74 -1.45
C PHE A 13 -12.86 14.87 -2.64
N PHE A 14 -11.85 14.00 -2.48
CA PHE A 14 -11.45 13.08 -3.53
C PHE A 14 -12.53 12.03 -3.80
N ASN A 15 -13.21 11.54 -2.76
CA ASN A 15 -14.34 10.63 -2.91
C ASN A 15 -15.45 11.25 -3.75
N ASN A 16 -15.84 12.50 -3.45
CA ASN A 16 -16.87 13.21 -4.20
C ASN A 16 -16.47 13.40 -5.67
N ALA A 17 -15.23 13.81 -5.93
CA ALA A 17 -14.72 13.98 -7.29
C ALA A 17 -14.73 12.67 -8.08
N LEU A 18 -14.23 11.58 -7.48
CA LEU A 18 -14.22 10.26 -8.11
C LEU A 18 -15.64 9.75 -8.37
N SER A 19 -16.58 9.96 -7.44
CA SER A 19 -17.97 9.56 -7.59
C SER A 19 -18.63 10.18 -8.83
N VAL A 20 -18.38 11.48 -9.07
CA VAL A 20 -18.88 12.18 -10.26
C VAL A 20 -18.26 11.63 -11.55
N ILE A 21 -16.95 11.37 -11.56
CA ILE A 21 -16.27 10.84 -12.75
C ILE A 21 -16.75 9.42 -13.07
N LEU A 22 -16.95 8.59 -12.05
CA LEU A 22 -17.38 7.20 -12.19
C LEU A 22 -18.80 7.06 -12.76
N GLN A 23 -19.65 8.08 -12.66
CA GLN A 23 -20.96 8.10 -13.35
C GLN A 23 -20.83 8.04 -14.89
N GLN A 24 -19.68 8.45 -15.43
CA GLN A 24 -19.40 8.42 -16.87
C GLN A 24 -18.73 7.12 -17.33
N VAL A 25 -18.40 6.22 -16.39
CA VAL A 25 -17.73 4.95 -16.73
C VAL A 25 -18.79 3.94 -17.21
N PRO A 26 -18.52 3.20 -18.30
CA PRO A 26 -19.46 2.19 -18.79
C PRO A 26 -19.82 1.17 -17.71
N ALA A 27 -21.10 0.84 -17.60
CA ALA A 27 -21.61 -0.13 -16.63
C ALA A 27 -21.00 -1.54 -16.74
N SER A 28 -20.49 -1.88 -17.93
CA SER A 28 -19.75 -3.13 -18.17
C SER A 28 -18.40 -3.18 -17.44
N ARG A 29 -17.82 -2.02 -17.09
CA ARG A 29 -16.53 -1.89 -16.44
C ARG A 29 -16.70 -1.61 -14.95
N LYS A 30 -16.78 -2.66 -14.15
CA LYS A 30 -16.88 -2.55 -12.69
C LYS A 30 -15.49 -2.34 -12.08
N VAL A 31 -15.29 -1.20 -11.43
CA VAL A 31 -14.01 -0.85 -10.80
C VAL A 31 -14.13 -0.59 -9.31
N CYS A 32 -13.09 -0.98 -8.58
CA CYS A 32 -12.84 -0.60 -7.21
C CYS A 32 -11.58 0.27 -7.21
N VAL A 33 -11.73 1.52 -6.82
CA VAL A 33 -10.67 2.52 -6.77
C VAL A 33 -10.12 2.59 -5.36
N ILE A 34 -8.81 2.42 -5.20
CA ILE A 34 -8.11 2.42 -3.92
C ILE A 34 -7.13 3.58 -3.89
N ASP A 35 -7.37 4.51 -2.98
CA ASP A 35 -6.44 5.60 -2.68
C ASP A 35 -5.44 5.12 -1.62
N ILE A 36 -4.20 4.84 -2.01
CA ILE A 36 -3.22 4.21 -1.12
C ILE A 36 -2.91 5.12 0.08
N GLU A 37 -2.76 6.44 -0.14
CA GLU A 37 -2.45 7.43 0.90
C GLU A 37 -3.55 7.55 1.98
N SER A 38 -4.75 7.04 1.73
CA SER A 38 -5.83 7.00 2.72
C SER A 38 -5.63 5.93 3.80
N PHE A 39 -4.64 5.05 3.66
CA PHE A 39 -4.38 3.96 4.57
C PHE A 39 -3.01 4.11 5.22
N ARG A 40 -2.93 3.79 6.52
CA ARG A 40 -1.68 3.90 7.30
C ARG A 40 -0.73 2.73 7.05
N SER A 41 -1.26 1.62 6.53
CA SER A 41 -0.54 0.37 6.31
C SER A 41 -1.11 -0.39 5.10
N LEU A 42 -0.27 -1.20 4.47
CA LEU A 42 -0.67 -2.22 3.50
C LEU A 42 -1.58 -3.26 4.15
N GLY A 43 -1.40 -3.53 5.45
CA GLY A 43 -2.31 -4.38 6.22
C GLY A 43 -3.75 -3.91 6.25
N SER A 44 -3.97 -2.61 6.39
CA SER A 44 -5.30 -2.01 6.33
C SER A 44 -5.95 -2.23 4.96
N ILE A 45 -5.19 -1.99 3.89
CA ILE A 45 -5.64 -2.23 2.51
C ILE A 45 -5.96 -3.72 2.32
N PHE A 46 -5.06 -4.61 2.74
CA PHE A 46 -5.21 -6.05 2.60
C PHE A 46 -6.47 -6.58 3.30
N ARG A 47 -6.71 -6.19 4.55
CA ARG A 47 -7.91 -6.59 5.30
C ARG A 47 -9.18 -6.09 4.62
N LEU A 48 -9.18 -4.85 4.15
CA LEU A 48 -10.32 -4.26 3.46
C LEU A 48 -10.64 -5.00 2.15
N LEU A 49 -9.62 -5.29 1.35
CA LEU A 49 -9.78 -6.05 0.10
C LEU A 49 -10.26 -7.49 0.36
N LYS A 50 -9.78 -8.14 1.43
CA LYS A 50 -10.16 -9.53 1.76
C LYS A 50 -11.56 -9.67 2.34
N ARG A 51 -12.05 -8.67 3.09
CA ARG A 51 -13.37 -8.73 3.75
C ARG A 51 -14.53 -8.47 2.79
N ASN A 52 -14.30 -7.76 1.70
CA ASN A 52 -15.38 -7.26 0.86
C ASN A 52 -15.61 -8.16 -0.36
N LYS A 53 -16.55 -9.11 -0.24
CA LYS A 53 -16.96 -10.04 -1.32
C LYS A 53 -17.39 -9.32 -2.61
N LEU A 54 -17.81 -8.06 -2.54
CA LEU A 54 -18.17 -7.28 -3.73
C LEU A 54 -16.94 -7.07 -4.61
N ILE A 55 -15.74 -6.96 -4.03
CA ILE A 55 -14.50 -6.66 -4.75
C ILE A 55 -14.10 -7.77 -5.72
N GLU A 56 -14.46 -9.03 -5.47
CA GLU A 56 -14.12 -10.17 -6.34
C GLU A 56 -14.61 -9.98 -7.79
N LYS A 57 -15.71 -9.23 -7.97
CA LYS A 57 -16.29 -8.92 -9.29
C LYS A 57 -15.81 -7.58 -9.87
N HIS A 58 -14.94 -6.87 -9.17
CA HIS A 58 -14.40 -5.58 -9.57
C HIS A 58 -12.95 -5.68 -10.02
N ARG A 59 -12.59 -4.84 -10.98
CA ARG A 59 -11.21 -4.59 -11.37
C ARG A 59 -10.63 -3.47 -10.50
N LEU A 60 -9.41 -3.64 -10.03
CA LEU A 60 -8.80 -2.71 -9.09
C LEU A 60 -8.00 -1.62 -9.81
N ILE A 61 -8.18 -0.39 -9.34
CA ILE A 61 -7.41 0.80 -9.75
C ILE A 61 -6.75 1.33 -8.48
N PHE A 62 -5.43 1.32 -8.44
CA PHE A 62 -4.66 1.89 -7.32
C PHE A 62 -4.20 3.29 -7.69
N ILE A 63 -4.52 4.23 -6.81
CA ILE A 63 -4.08 5.62 -6.89
C ILE A 63 -2.93 5.79 -5.91
N GLY A 64 -1.74 6.02 -6.46
CA GLY A 64 -0.52 6.25 -5.70
C GLY A 64 -0.32 7.71 -5.32
N GLY A 65 0.49 7.94 -4.29
CA GLY A 65 0.92 9.24 -3.83
C GLY A 65 2.43 9.28 -3.60
N LYS A 66 2.87 10.06 -2.61
CA LYS A 66 4.30 10.23 -2.27
C LYS A 66 4.74 9.44 -1.04
N ASP A 67 3.78 8.89 -0.31
CA ASP A 67 3.99 8.14 0.92
C ASP A 67 4.71 6.79 0.70
N VAL A 68 5.15 6.19 1.81
CA VAL A 68 5.93 4.95 1.77
C VAL A 68 5.11 3.78 1.23
N SER A 69 3.80 3.70 1.51
CA SER A 69 2.97 2.61 1.03
C SER A 69 2.78 2.67 -0.48
N SER A 70 2.59 3.87 -1.05
CA SER A 70 2.54 4.03 -2.52
C SER A 70 3.84 3.62 -3.19
N ARG A 71 4.99 3.97 -2.59
CA ARG A 71 6.31 3.59 -3.12
C ARG A 71 6.52 2.08 -3.12
N VAL A 72 6.15 1.41 -2.02
CA VAL A 72 6.25 -0.06 -1.91
C VAL A 72 5.34 -0.75 -2.92
N LEU A 73 4.14 -0.21 -3.12
CA LEU A 73 3.15 -0.73 -4.07
C LEU A 73 3.30 -0.17 -5.49
N GLU A 74 4.40 0.52 -5.79
CA GLU A 74 4.63 1.14 -7.11
C GLU A 74 4.32 0.22 -8.30
N PRO A 75 4.69 -1.08 -8.29
CA PRO A 75 4.40 -1.97 -9.42
C PRO A 75 2.90 -2.17 -9.73
N ILE A 76 2.01 -1.85 -8.79
CA ILE A 76 0.56 -1.98 -8.96
C ILE A 76 -0.17 -0.63 -8.98
N VAL A 77 0.55 0.48 -8.83
CA VAL A 77 0.00 1.83 -9.00
C VAL A 77 -0.43 2.01 -10.45
N THR A 78 -1.69 2.42 -10.63
CA THR A 78 -2.28 2.61 -11.97
C THR A 78 -2.27 4.07 -12.41
N ILE A 79 -2.35 4.99 -11.44
CA ILE A 79 -2.31 6.45 -11.62
C ILE A 79 -1.88 7.11 -10.31
N TYR A 80 -1.41 8.35 -10.38
CA TYR A 80 -1.00 9.10 -9.19
C TYR A 80 -1.97 10.23 -8.86
N ARG A 81 -2.11 10.58 -7.58
CA ARG A 81 -2.89 11.74 -7.10
C ARG A 81 -2.54 13.06 -7.79
N LYS A 82 -1.28 13.21 -8.24
CA LYS A 82 -0.81 14.42 -8.94
C LYS A 82 -1.04 14.41 -10.45
N SER A 83 -1.58 13.32 -11.00
CA SER A 83 -1.95 13.25 -12.41
C SER A 83 -3.01 14.29 -12.74
N CYS A 84 -2.99 14.77 -13.98
CA CYS A 84 -3.98 15.74 -14.43
C CYS A 84 -5.37 15.09 -14.58
N PHE A 85 -6.43 15.91 -14.61
CA PHE A 85 -7.80 15.43 -14.74
C PHE A 85 -8.02 14.52 -15.95
N MET A 86 -7.39 14.84 -17.10
CA MET A 86 -7.53 14.03 -18.31
C MET A 86 -6.94 12.63 -18.16
N GLU A 87 -5.82 12.48 -17.44
CA GLU A 87 -5.25 11.18 -17.11
C GLU A 87 -6.17 10.40 -16.17
N PHE A 88 -6.75 11.05 -15.15
CA PHE A 88 -7.72 10.43 -14.25
C PHE A 88 -8.93 9.90 -14.99
N ARG A 89 -9.54 10.74 -15.83
CA ARG A 89 -10.69 10.36 -16.63
C ARG A 89 -10.37 9.16 -17.51
N LYS A 90 -9.27 9.22 -18.27
CA LYS A 90 -8.83 8.10 -19.13
C LYS A 90 -8.63 6.83 -18.31
N GLN A 91 -7.86 6.91 -17.22
CA GLN A 91 -7.53 5.75 -16.41
C GLN A 91 -8.77 5.06 -15.81
N LEU A 92 -9.76 5.85 -15.36
CA LEU A 92 -11.01 5.32 -14.79
C LEU A 92 -11.90 4.69 -15.88
N THR A 93 -12.00 5.31 -17.05
CA THR A 93 -12.88 4.87 -18.14
C THR A 93 -12.37 3.64 -18.89
N ASP A 94 -11.09 3.61 -19.28
CA ASP A 94 -10.54 2.54 -20.13
C ASP A 94 -9.13 2.07 -19.73
N GLY A 95 -8.55 2.65 -18.69
CA GLY A 95 -7.17 2.38 -18.29
C GLY A 95 -6.87 0.99 -17.74
N ARG A 96 -5.62 0.82 -17.30
CA ARG A 96 -5.09 -0.45 -16.77
C ARG A 96 -5.76 -0.82 -15.45
N THR A 97 -5.99 -2.11 -15.21
CA THR A 97 -6.57 -2.57 -13.93
C THR A 97 -5.99 -3.90 -13.50
N HIS A 98 -6.11 -4.19 -12.21
CA HIS A 98 -5.65 -5.44 -11.62
C HIS A 98 -6.80 -6.34 -11.19
N SER A 99 -6.59 -7.66 -11.17
CA SER A 99 -7.53 -8.55 -10.49
C SER A 99 -7.35 -8.42 -8.97
N PRO A 100 -8.42 -8.65 -8.19
CA PRO A 100 -8.31 -8.70 -6.73
C PRO A 100 -7.26 -9.71 -6.25
N GLU A 101 -7.22 -10.89 -6.86
CA GLU A 101 -6.24 -11.94 -6.55
C GLU A 101 -4.80 -11.45 -6.75
N TYR A 102 -4.50 -10.84 -7.91
CA TYR A 102 -3.17 -10.32 -8.20
C TYR A 102 -2.75 -9.26 -7.18
N ALA A 103 -3.64 -8.32 -6.87
CA ALA A 103 -3.33 -7.26 -5.91
C ALA A 103 -3.14 -7.79 -4.49
N LEU A 104 -4.00 -8.72 -4.04
CA LEU A 104 -3.87 -9.36 -2.73
C LEU A 104 -2.54 -10.12 -2.62
N ASN A 105 -2.17 -10.89 -3.64
CA ASN A 105 -0.91 -11.61 -3.68
C ASN A 105 0.28 -10.65 -3.65
N HIS A 106 0.20 -9.54 -4.39
CA HIS A 106 1.24 -8.51 -4.42
C HIS A 106 1.40 -7.87 -3.04
N ILE A 107 0.31 -7.39 -2.43
CA ILE A 107 0.33 -6.79 -1.09
C ILE A 107 0.85 -7.80 -0.04
N ALA A 108 0.37 -9.05 -0.07
CA ALA A 108 0.79 -10.09 0.86
C ALA A 108 2.31 -10.36 0.82
N ARG A 109 2.91 -10.27 -0.37
CA ARG A 109 4.36 -10.44 -0.56
C ARG A 109 5.17 -9.42 0.24
N TYR A 110 4.77 -8.16 0.22
CA TYR A 110 5.43 -7.10 0.98
C TYR A 110 5.13 -7.18 2.48
N ARG A 111 3.89 -7.49 2.86
CA ARG A 111 3.50 -7.65 4.27
C ARG A 111 4.22 -8.81 4.97
N SER A 112 4.36 -9.94 4.29
CA SER A 112 5.12 -11.10 4.79
C SER A 112 6.64 -10.90 4.71
N LEU A 113 7.09 -9.77 4.14
CA LEU A 113 8.48 -9.46 3.87
C LEU A 113 9.18 -10.57 3.07
N SER A 114 8.45 -11.33 2.25
CA SER A 114 8.99 -12.54 1.60
C SER A 114 10.05 -12.23 0.54
N ILE A 115 10.16 -10.96 0.11
CA ILE A 115 11.25 -10.47 -0.76
C ILE A 115 12.60 -10.35 -0.04
N LEU A 116 12.59 -10.35 1.29
CA LEU A 116 13.78 -10.15 2.11
C LEU A 116 14.35 -11.50 2.55
N SER A 117 15.68 -11.59 2.51
CA SER A 117 16.43 -12.68 3.13
C SER A 117 16.30 -12.64 4.66
N VAL A 118 16.65 -13.75 5.31
CA VAL A 118 16.63 -13.86 6.78
C VAL A 118 17.44 -12.73 7.43
N GLN A 119 18.62 -12.42 6.90
CA GLN A 119 19.48 -11.39 7.49
C GLN A 119 18.95 -9.97 7.27
N GLU A 120 18.32 -9.71 6.12
CA GLU A 120 17.63 -8.44 5.87
C GLU A 120 16.43 -8.28 6.82
N LYS A 121 15.64 -9.33 7.05
CA LYS A 121 14.55 -9.30 8.04
C LYS A 121 15.06 -9.00 9.45
N LYS A 122 16.12 -9.69 9.90
CA LYS A 122 16.76 -9.42 11.20
C LYS A 122 17.21 -7.96 11.32
N THR A 123 17.82 -7.43 10.25
CA THR A 123 18.24 -6.03 10.20
C THR A 123 17.04 -5.09 10.29
N LEU A 124 15.97 -5.37 9.55
CA LEU A 124 14.77 -4.54 9.53
C LEU A 124 14.08 -4.47 10.89
N PHE A 125 13.94 -5.60 11.59
CA PHE A 125 13.38 -5.62 12.95
C PHE A 125 14.32 -4.98 13.97
N ALA A 126 15.64 -5.13 13.83
CA ALA A 126 16.58 -4.42 14.68
C ALA A 126 16.47 -2.89 14.52
N LEU A 127 16.24 -2.41 13.30
CA LEU A 127 15.95 -1.00 13.04
C LEU A 127 14.61 -0.56 13.65
N LEU A 128 13.58 -1.41 13.63
CA LEU A 128 12.30 -1.09 14.28
C LEU A 128 12.47 -0.92 15.79
N ASP A 129 13.22 -1.81 16.43
CA ASP A 129 13.35 -1.89 17.88
C ASP A 129 14.36 -0.90 18.48
N THR A 130 15.05 -0.11 17.66
CA THR A 130 16.13 0.78 18.11
C THR A 130 16.08 2.13 17.42
N ASP A 131 16.52 3.18 18.11
CA ASP A 131 16.43 4.55 17.58
C ASP A 131 17.48 4.87 16.51
N ASP A 132 18.61 4.14 16.50
CA ASP A 132 19.74 4.42 15.61
C ASP A 132 20.41 3.16 15.03
N THR A 133 21.23 3.35 14.00
CA THR A 133 21.90 2.26 13.26
C THR A 133 22.97 1.55 14.09
N TRP A 134 23.62 2.23 15.05
CA TRP A 134 24.63 1.63 15.92
C TRP A 134 24.00 0.70 16.95
N ALA A 135 22.89 1.12 17.54
CA ALA A 135 22.09 0.28 18.44
C ALA A 135 21.55 -0.96 17.70
N ALA A 136 21.00 -0.78 16.49
CA ALA A 136 20.58 -1.90 15.65
C ALA A 136 21.73 -2.87 15.37
N ALA A 137 22.92 -2.35 15.04
CA ALA A 137 24.11 -3.15 14.75
C ALA A 137 24.58 -3.98 15.94
N ARG A 138 24.64 -3.38 17.15
CA ARG A 138 24.96 -4.09 18.38
C ARG A 138 23.94 -5.19 18.67
N LYS A 139 22.65 -4.91 18.48
CA LYS A 139 21.55 -5.86 18.75
C LYS A 139 21.64 -7.15 17.91
N ILE A 140 22.17 -7.07 16.69
CA ILE A 140 22.29 -8.23 15.78
C ILE A 140 23.73 -8.67 15.55
N TYR A 141 24.68 -8.21 16.38
CA TYR A 141 26.10 -8.56 16.32
C TYR A 141 26.73 -8.32 14.95
N LEU A 142 26.40 -7.20 14.32
CA LEU A 142 26.97 -6.77 13.04
C LEU A 142 27.71 -5.44 13.19
N SER A 143 28.54 -5.13 12.20
CA SER A 143 29.10 -3.78 12.08
C SER A 143 28.02 -2.78 11.61
N PRO A 144 28.08 -1.50 12.01
CA PRO A 144 27.18 -0.46 11.48
C PRO A 144 27.22 -0.37 9.96
N LYS A 145 28.41 -0.53 9.35
CA LYS A 145 28.58 -0.55 7.89
C LYS A 145 27.78 -1.67 7.24
N THR A 146 27.78 -2.86 7.84
CA THR A 146 27.01 -4.01 7.38
C THR A 146 25.50 -3.74 7.50
N VAL A 147 25.06 -3.11 8.59
CA VAL A 147 23.65 -2.70 8.77
C VAL A 147 23.23 -1.68 7.72
N TYR A 148 24.04 -0.65 7.44
CA TYR A 148 23.75 0.30 6.36
C TYR A 148 23.62 -0.39 5.00
N SER A 149 24.52 -1.34 4.68
CA SER A 149 24.44 -2.12 3.45
C SER A 149 23.15 -2.95 3.36
N TYR A 150 22.74 -3.63 4.43
CA TYR A 150 21.47 -4.35 4.46
C TYR A 150 20.27 -3.40 4.35
N THR A 151 20.30 -2.27 5.04
CA THR A 151 19.25 -1.23 4.99
C THR A 151 19.07 -0.70 3.57
N SER A 152 20.17 -0.42 2.87
CA SER A 152 20.14 0.03 1.47
C SER A 152 19.52 -1.03 0.56
N ARG A 153 19.88 -2.31 0.73
CA ARG A 153 19.30 -3.42 -0.06
C ARG A 153 17.82 -3.62 0.24
N ILE A 154 17.41 -3.52 1.50
CA ILE A 154 16.00 -3.53 1.91
C ILE A 154 15.26 -2.39 1.23
N GLY A 155 15.81 -1.17 1.28
CA GLY A 155 15.25 0.00 0.62
C GLY A 155 15.06 -0.25 -0.87
N GLN A 156 16.07 -0.72 -1.59
CA GLN A 156 15.96 -1.06 -3.01
C GLN A 156 14.86 -2.09 -3.30
N LYS A 157 14.76 -3.17 -2.52
CA LYS A 157 13.73 -4.20 -2.69
C LYS A 157 12.30 -3.70 -2.40
N LEU A 158 12.18 -2.74 -1.49
CA LEU A 158 10.92 -2.10 -1.11
C LEU A 158 10.63 -0.83 -1.92
N ASN A 159 11.51 -0.45 -2.85
CA ASN A 159 11.44 0.83 -3.58
C ASN A 159 11.42 2.07 -2.64
N LEU A 160 12.21 2.02 -1.57
CA LEU A 160 12.40 3.10 -0.59
C LEU A 160 13.82 3.67 -0.70
N SER A 161 13.92 5.00 -0.73
CA SER A 161 15.16 5.71 -1.03
C SER A 161 15.99 6.10 0.20
N SER A 162 15.48 5.89 1.41
CA SER A 162 16.18 6.28 2.64
C SER A 162 15.86 5.36 3.82
N ILE A 163 16.77 5.35 4.80
CA ILE A 163 16.56 4.66 6.09
C ILE A 163 15.31 5.19 6.81
N LEU A 164 15.02 6.48 6.69
CA LEU A 164 13.82 7.08 7.28
C LEU A 164 12.56 6.46 6.68
N GLN A 165 12.49 6.31 5.36
CA GLN A 165 11.37 5.65 4.71
C GLN A 165 11.26 4.17 5.10
N VAL A 166 12.39 3.46 5.22
CA VAL A 166 12.39 2.07 5.69
C VAL A 166 11.83 1.97 7.12
N ARG A 167 12.25 2.87 8.02
CA ARG A 167 11.72 2.98 9.39
C ARG A 167 10.23 3.31 9.40
N GLN A 168 9.80 4.29 8.61
CA GLN A 168 8.39 4.67 8.48
C GLN A 168 7.54 3.50 8.02
N PHE A 169 7.99 2.77 6.98
CA PHE A 169 7.27 1.61 6.47
C PHE A 169 7.13 0.50 7.53
N ILE A 170 8.22 0.09 8.18
CA ILE A 170 8.16 -1.01 9.17
C ILE A 170 7.32 -0.61 10.39
N PHE A 171 7.40 0.65 10.83
CA PHE A 171 6.58 1.16 11.93
C PHE A 171 5.08 1.13 11.57
N SER A 172 4.73 1.64 10.39
CA SER A 172 3.36 1.59 9.86
C SER A 172 2.80 0.17 9.79
N GLU A 173 3.58 -0.79 9.28
CA GLU A 173 3.11 -2.17 9.05
C GLU A 173 3.02 -3.03 10.30
N PHE A 174 3.88 -2.82 11.31
CA PHE A 174 4.01 -3.76 12.44
C PHE A 174 3.68 -3.16 13.80
N VAL A 175 3.57 -1.83 13.91
CA VAL A 175 3.13 -1.15 15.13
C VAL A 175 1.72 -0.61 14.93
N LEU A 176 1.55 0.34 14.00
CA LEU A 176 0.26 1.00 13.79
C LEU A 176 -0.83 0.06 13.24
N ASP A 177 -0.47 -0.90 12.38
CA ASP A 177 -1.42 -1.89 11.86
C ASP A 177 -1.95 -2.84 12.95
N ALA A 178 -1.09 -3.17 13.94
CA ALA A 178 -1.45 -4.05 15.05
C ALA A 178 -2.42 -3.35 16.00
N GLU A 179 -2.17 -2.07 16.31
CA GLU A 179 -3.04 -1.22 17.14
C GLU A 179 -4.42 -0.99 16.51
N THR A 180 -4.52 -0.99 15.18
CA THR A 180 -5.76 -0.73 14.43
C THR A 180 -6.45 -2.00 13.92
N GLY A 181 -5.91 -3.18 14.26
CA GLY A 181 -6.42 -4.49 13.84
C GLY A 181 -7.77 -4.88 14.45
N GLU A 182 -8.15 -4.24 15.57
CA GLU A 182 -9.45 -4.34 16.23
C GLU A 182 -10.24 -3.04 16.02
N GLY A 183 -11.42 -3.11 15.39
CA GLY A 183 -12.35 -1.98 15.33
C GLY A 183 -12.40 -1.23 14.00
N VAL A 184 -13.10 -1.81 13.02
CA VAL A 184 -14.01 -1.00 12.18
C VAL A 184 -15.30 -1.79 12.08
N THR A 185 -16.20 -1.50 13.02
CA THR A 185 -17.63 -1.77 12.95
C THR A 185 -18.16 -1.13 11.68
N VAL A 186 -18.72 -1.95 10.79
CA VAL A 186 -19.56 -1.45 9.69
C VAL A 186 -20.88 -1.06 10.34
N THR A 187 -21.12 0.24 10.52
CA THR A 187 -22.45 0.75 10.83
C THR A 187 -23.29 0.80 9.55
N HIS A 188 -24.37 0.00 9.62
CA HIS A 188 -25.55 -0.14 8.78
C HIS A 188 -25.39 -0.75 7.38
#